data_AF-A0A7C4JCA8-F1
#
_entry.id   AF-A0A7C4JCA8-F1
#
_cell.length_a   1.000
_cell.length_b   1.000
_cell.length_c   1.000
_cell.angle_alpha   90.00
_cell.angle_beta   90.00
_cell.angle_gamma   90.00
#
_symmetry.space_group_name_H-M   'P 1'
#
loop_
_entity.id
_entity.type
_entity.pdbx_description
1 polymer ?
#
loop_
_entity_poly.entity_id
_entity_poly.type
_entity_poly.pdbx_seq_one_letter_code
_entity_poly.pdbx_strand_id
1 'polypeptide(L)'
;MKRIREKRGTIIKIEGPAGLRVLEGCISILGSTIKPKEQVVIPRYKSLVVEFIEDSIIELRLGGEAKVETLMETLTPLEWRSAVEAILSHSTKPISCIVLGDVDSGKTIFCTYLANCAVSKGLKVGIVDKDPGQTEISIPTTIGLGLIEKPIYSLENVEAVSARFVGSVSPANIIQRVIAATKQLYDEAVSKGCDIIVINTSGWISGRGARELKYGVISTIRPNYMVLIQRTNEVEHLVKPFEKSDINIIRVHPSSAVKLKTKEERKARRESIYRNYFANAKVRKISLSSIRIMYSLFTTGAVLSNVDLEKYDKETGLHLIYGEECRDSLFLVNREPVQGKTKMEEEIARVHRKEEVLLTWIGEERGLLVGLLGPDLSYVGLGLIREIDYLKRSIELLTPVETTIGVIQVGLIKLDDDFKEVAKYDRTPL
;
A
#
# COMPACT_ATOMS: atom_id res chain seq x y z
N MET A 1 21.39 -8.04 29.41
CA MET A 1 22.13 -6.89 28.80
C MET A 1 23.53 -7.36 28.49
N LYS A 2 24.04 -7.13 27.27
CA LYS A 2 25.36 -7.57 26.81
C LYS A 2 26.10 -6.36 26.25
N ARG A 3 27.34 -6.11 26.68
CA ARG A 3 28.22 -5.10 26.05
C ARG A 3 29.07 -5.78 24.98
N ILE A 4 29.19 -5.14 23.84
CA ILE A 4 29.99 -5.61 22.70
C ILE A 4 30.98 -4.50 22.36
N ARG A 5 32.25 -4.87 22.25
CA ARG A 5 33.34 -4.00 21.78
C ARG A 5 33.84 -4.58 20.48
N GLU A 6 33.76 -3.80 19.42
CA GLU A 6 34.21 -4.21 18.09
C GLU A 6 35.08 -3.12 17.47
N LYS A 7 35.94 -3.54 16.55
CA LYS A 7 36.83 -2.65 15.82
C LYS A 7 36.11 -2.05 14.62
N ARG A 8 36.65 -0.94 14.11
CA ARG A 8 36.25 -0.39 12.81
C ARG A 8 36.28 -1.46 11.73
N GLY A 9 35.24 -1.50 10.91
CA GLY A 9 35.07 -2.45 9.82
C GLY A 9 34.35 -3.74 10.22
N THR A 10 34.15 -4.02 11.51
CA THR A 10 33.30 -5.14 11.93
C THR A 10 31.85 -4.89 11.50
N ILE A 11 31.18 -5.95 11.07
CA ILE A 11 29.77 -5.92 10.68
C ILE A 11 29.02 -6.98 11.46
N ILE A 12 27.91 -6.60 12.09
CA ILE A 12 27.04 -7.53 12.81
C ILE A 12 25.61 -7.41 12.31
N LYS A 13 24.93 -8.54 12.22
CA LYS A 13 23.49 -8.64 12.03
C LYS A 13 22.83 -8.92 13.38
N ILE A 14 21.82 -8.13 13.70
CA ILE A 14 21.05 -8.27 14.93
C ILE A 14 19.60 -8.55 14.56
N GLU A 15 19.10 -9.73 14.90
CA GLU A 15 17.68 -10.11 14.78
C GLU A 15 16.95 -9.75 16.07
N GLY A 16 15.82 -9.05 15.94
CA GLY A 16 15.01 -8.62 17.08
C GLY A 16 14.10 -9.71 17.63
N PRO A 17 13.52 -9.50 18.83
CA PRO A 17 13.39 -8.21 19.49
C PRO A 17 14.67 -7.81 20.26
N ALA A 18 15.26 -6.66 19.93
CA ALA A 18 16.48 -6.18 20.55
C ALA A 18 16.52 -4.66 20.70
N GLY A 19 17.23 -4.15 21.70
CA GLY A 19 17.60 -2.73 21.82
C GLY A 19 19.10 -2.56 21.70
N LEU A 20 19.54 -1.56 20.97
CA LEU A 20 20.94 -1.20 20.79
C LEU A 20 21.17 0.23 21.29
N ARG A 21 22.23 0.45 22.06
CA ARG A 21 22.67 1.79 22.48
C ARG A 21 24.18 1.93 22.28
N VAL A 22 24.61 3.03 21.67
CA VAL A 22 26.04 3.32 21.52
C VAL A 22 26.56 3.98 22.80
N LEU A 23 27.63 3.42 23.38
CA LEU A 23 28.29 3.96 24.58
C LEU A 23 29.52 4.79 24.19
N GLU A 24 30.34 4.28 23.27
CA GLU A 24 31.57 4.92 22.77
C GLU A 24 31.74 4.62 21.28
N GLY A 25 32.41 5.52 20.54
CA GLY A 25 32.61 5.43 19.09
C GLY A 25 31.34 5.73 18.29
N CYS A 26 31.32 5.29 17.03
CA CYS A 26 30.22 5.50 16.09
C CYS A 26 29.96 4.23 15.26
N ILE A 27 28.68 3.98 14.97
CA ILE A 27 28.24 2.89 14.09
C ILE A 27 27.36 3.44 12.97
N SER A 28 27.22 2.68 11.89
CA SER A 28 26.33 2.95 10.77
C SER A 28 25.23 1.89 10.69
N ILE A 29 23.99 2.34 10.55
CA ILE A 29 22.81 1.48 10.34
C ILE A 29 21.99 2.08 9.22
N LEU A 30 21.84 1.36 8.10
CA LEU A 30 21.05 1.78 6.95
C LEU A 30 21.33 3.24 6.52
N GLY A 31 22.61 3.63 6.46
CA GLY A 31 23.04 4.96 6.01
C GLY A 31 22.96 6.06 7.08
N SER A 32 22.43 5.76 8.26
CA SER A 32 22.45 6.66 9.41
C SER A 32 23.67 6.41 10.30
N THR A 33 24.35 7.48 10.70
CA THR A 33 25.43 7.42 11.70
C THR A 33 24.86 7.58 13.10
N ILE A 34 25.07 6.58 13.95
CA ILE A 34 24.59 6.54 15.33
C ILE A 34 25.74 6.86 16.28
N LYS A 35 25.56 7.89 17.10
CA LYS A 35 26.55 8.41 18.05
C LYS A 35 26.22 8.02 19.49
N PRO A 36 27.15 8.22 20.44
CA PRO A 36 26.90 7.91 21.84
C PRO A 36 25.63 8.59 22.37
N LYS A 37 24.89 7.88 23.24
CA LYS A 37 23.59 8.26 23.83
C LYS A 37 22.35 8.05 22.94
N GLU A 38 22.53 7.72 21.66
CA GLU A 38 21.40 7.32 20.81
C GLU A 38 21.03 5.85 21.03
N GLN A 39 19.74 5.54 20.91
CA GLN A 39 19.20 4.19 21.07
C GLN A 39 18.38 3.79 19.84
N VAL A 40 18.56 2.56 19.40
CA VAL A 40 17.82 1.93 18.30
C VAL A 40 17.06 0.73 18.84
N VAL A 41 15.80 0.58 18.43
CA VAL A 41 14.95 -0.57 18.76
C VAL A 41 14.75 -1.40 17.51
N ILE A 42 14.95 -2.71 17.64
CA ILE A 42 14.79 -3.71 16.59
C ILE A 42 13.57 -4.56 16.98
N PRO A 43 12.43 -4.41 16.28
CA PRO A 43 11.23 -5.19 16.57
C PRO A 43 11.42 -6.70 16.35
N ARG A 44 10.52 -7.50 16.90
CA ARG A 44 10.44 -8.95 16.63
C ARG A 44 10.30 -9.18 15.12
N TYR A 45 10.98 -10.22 14.61
CA TYR A 45 11.00 -10.59 13.18
C TYR A 45 11.67 -9.59 12.22
N LYS A 46 12.31 -8.54 12.73
CA LYS A 46 13.15 -7.63 11.93
C LYS A 46 14.62 -7.89 12.26
N SER A 47 15.49 -7.58 11.31
CA SER A 47 16.93 -7.63 11.51
C SER A 47 17.56 -6.36 10.99
N LEU A 48 18.52 -5.81 11.74
CA LEU A 48 19.35 -4.69 11.29
C LEU A 48 20.79 -5.14 11.13
N VAL A 49 21.47 -4.55 10.15
CA VAL A 49 22.90 -4.70 9.93
C VAL A 49 23.57 -3.46 10.48
N VAL A 50 24.56 -3.67 11.35
CA VAL A 50 25.33 -2.63 12.02
C VAL A 50 26.76 -2.73 11.54
N GLU A 51 27.26 -1.65 10.94
CA GLU A 51 28.64 -1.50 10.50
C GLU A 51 29.38 -0.57 11.47
N PHE A 52 30.50 -1.02 12.03
CA PHE A 52 31.31 -0.23 12.95
C PHE A 52 32.20 0.72 12.15
N ILE A 53 31.89 2.03 12.15
CA ILE A 53 32.67 3.02 11.41
C ILE A 53 33.89 3.52 12.19
N GLU A 54 33.86 3.35 13.52
CA GLU A 54 34.96 3.56 14.46
C GLU A 54 35.05 2.37 15.42
N ASP A 55 36.17 2.25 16.13
CA ASP A 55 36.27 1.35 17.28
C ASP A 55 35.21 1.77 18.30
N SER A 56 34.22 0.92 18.55
CA SER A 56 33.01 1.32 19.29
C SER A 56 32.62 0.30 20.34
N ILE A 57 31.95 0.80 21.39
CA ILE A 57 31.33 -0.02 22.43
C ILE A 57 29.82 0.20 22.38
N ILE A 58 29.09 -0.89 22.17
CA ILE A 58 27.63 -0.88 22.17
C ILE A 58 27.07 -1.70 23.32
N GLU A 59 25.91 -1.29 23.82
CA GLU A 59 25.09 -2.04 24.76
C GLU A 59 23.89 -2.66 24.02
N LEU A 60 23.75 -3.97 24.10
CA LEU A 60 22.63 -4.73 23.55
C LEU A 60 21.70 -5.26 24.64
N ARG A 61 20.41 -5.03 24.45
CA ARG A 61 19.30 -5.61 25.20
C ARG A 61 18.61 -6.63 24.30
N LEU A 62 18.98 -7.90 24.42
CA LEU A 62 18.43 -8.99 23.63
C LEU A 62 17.17 -9.55 24.30
N GLY A 63 16.07 -9.67 23.56
CA GLY A 63 14.90 -10.45 23.95
C GLY A 63 15.10 -11.94 23.66
N GLY A 64 14.15 -12.78 24.09
CA GLY A 64 14.31 -14.24 24.09
C GLY A 64 14.55 -14.89 22.72
N GLU A 65 14.16 -14.25 21.61
CA GLU A 65 14.35 -14.74 20.24
C GLU A 65 15.49 -14.03 19.49
N ALA A 66 16.16 -13.08 20.12
CA ALA A 66 17.14 -12.25 19.43
C ALA A 66 18.43 -13.02 19.12
N LYS A 67 18.97 -12.81 17.92
CA LYS A 67 20.22 -13.42 17.46
C LYS A 67 21.20 -12.35 17.03
N VAL A 68 22.48 -12.56 17.33
CA VAL A 68 23.57 -11.69 16.88
C VAL A 68 24.56 -12.55 16.11
N GLU A 69 24.85 -12.15 14.88
CA GLU A 69 25.76 -12.84 13.98
C GLU A 69 26.77 -11.84 13.43
N THR A 70 28.05 -12.20 13.43
CA THR A 70 29.10 -11.39 12.78
C THR A 70 29.17 -11.78 11.31
N LEU A 71 29.16 -10.80 10.43
CA LEU A 71 29.21 -11.00 8.98
C LEU A 71 30.61 -10.68 8.46
N MET A 72 31.04 -11.42 7.43
CA MET A 72 32.33 -11.17 6.76
C MET A 72 32.27 -9.95 5.85
N GLU A 73 31.10 -9.65 5.29
CA GLU A 73 30.89 -8.56 4.34
C GLU A 73 29.60 -7.80 4.65
N THR A 74 29.53 -6.56 4.16
CA THR A 74 28.32 -5.75 4.28
C THR A 74 27.21 -6.36 3.44
N LEU A 75 26.00 -6.37 3.98
CA LEU A 75 24.82 -6.77 3.22
C LEU A 75 24.26 -5.62 2.38
N THR A 76 24.82 -4.41 2.48
CA THR A 76 24.48 -3.27 1.62
C THR A 76 25.46 -3.22 0.45
N PRO A 77 25.03 -3.53 -0.78
CA PRO A 77 25.93 -3.56 -1.94
C PRO A 77 26.63 -2.20 -2.13
N LEU A 78 27.90 -2.20 -2.53
CA LEU A 78 28.65 -0.96 -2.78
C LEU A 78 27.98 -0.09 -3.84
N GLU A 79 27.33 -0.72 -4.81
CA GLU A 79 26.56 -0.07 -5.87
C GLU A 79 25.41 0.78 -5.31
N TRP A 80 24.87 0.44 -4.13
CA TRP A 80 23.84 1.25 -3.48
C TRP A 80 24.43 2.58 -2.99
N ARG A 81 25.66 2.58 -2.47
CA ARG A 81 26.34 3.81 -2.05
C ARG A 81 26.54 4.74 -3.25
N SER A 82 27.10 4.22 -4.34
CA SER A 82 27.31 4.98 -5.58
C SER A 82 25.99 5.48 -6.19
N ALA A 83 24.94 4.66 -6.16
CA ALA A 83 23.62 5.05 -6.64
C ALA A 83 23.03 6.21 -5.82
N VAL A 84 23.09 6.12 -4.49
CA VAL A 84 22.61 7.17 -3.60
C VAL A 84 23.43 8.45 -3.75
N GLU A 85 24.75 8.36 -3.86
CA GLU A 85 25.60 9.53 -4.13
C GLU A 85 25.22 10.23 -5.44
N ALA A 86 25.00 9.46 -6.51
CA ALA A 86 24.57 9.99 -7.80
C ALA A 86 23.17 10.63 -7.77
N ILE A 87 22.24 10.09 -6.96
CA ILE A 87 20.92 10.67 -6.77
C ILE A 87 21.02 11.98 -5.97
N LEU A 88 21.76 11.98 -4.86
CA LEU A 88 21.87 13.13 -3.95
C LEU A 88 22.78 14.25 -4.47
N SER A 89 23.50 14.04 -5.58
CA SER A 89 24.26 15.08 -6.28
C SER A 89 23.45 15.80 -7.35
N HIS A 90 22.19 15.40 -7.58
CA HIS A 90 21.32 16.06 -8.55
C HIS A 90 21.08 17.52 -8.17
N SER A 91 21.24 18.42 -9.13
CA SER A 91 21.27 19.87 -8.89
C SER A 91 19.90 20.49 -8.68
N THR A 92 18.85 19.87 -9.21
CA THR A 92 17.47 20.40 -9.15
C THR A 92 16.63 19.65 -8.15
N LYS A 93 15.74 20.37 -7.45
CA LYS A 93 14.80 19.84 -6.47
C LYS A 93 13.36 20.13 -6.92
N PRO A 94 12.37 19.29 -6.54
CA PRO A 94 12.54 18.03 -5.81
C PRO A 94 13.19 16.94 -6.67
N ILE A 95 14.10 16.16 -6.08
CA ILE A 95 14.68 14.99 -6.74
C ILE A 95 13.65 13.86 -6.73
N SER A 96 13.24 13.36 -7.88
CA SER A 96 12.26 12.29 -8.00
C SER A 96 12.92 10.96 -8.37
N CYS A 97 12.69 9.92 -7.56
CA CYS A 97 13.29 8.59 -7.75
C CYS A 97 12.23 7.48 -7.66
N ILE A 98 12.12 6.65 -8.70
CA ILE A 98 11.31 5.43 -8.69
C ILE A 98 12.21 4.21 -8.45
N VAL A 99 11.83 3.34 -7.51
CA VAL A 99 12.56 2.10 -7.22
C VAL A 99 11.79 0.89 -7.76
N LEU A 100 12.41 0.14 -8.67
CA LEU A 100 11.88 -1.04 -9.35
C LEU A 100 12.66 -2.30 -8.96
N GLY A 101 11.99 -3.45 -9.00
CA GLY A 101 12.59 -4.75 -8.67
C GLY A 101 11.52 -5.78 -8.29
N ASP A 102 11.86 -7.05 -8.37
CA ASP A 102 10.97 -8.16 -8.03
C ASP A 102 10.62 -8.18 -6.53
N VAL A 103 9.63 -8.99 -6.14
CA VAL A 103 9.28 -9.27 -4.74
C VAL A 103 10.55 -9.66 -3.97
N ASP A 104 10.70 -9.14 -2.75
CA ASP A 104 11.84 -9.41 -1.87
C ASP A 104 13.23 -9.11 -2.52
N SER A 105 13.32 -8.11 -3.41
CA SER A 105 14.61 -7.65 -3.95
C SER A 105 15.35 -6.62 -3.07
N GLY A 106 14.69 -6.10 -2.02
CA GLY A 106 15.27 -5.09 -1.13
C GLY A 106 14.88 -3.65 -1.42
N LYS A 107 13.87 -3.40 -2.26
CA LYS A 107 13.35 -2.05 -2.58
C LYS A 107 13.08 -1.19 -1.35
N THR A 108 12.34 -1.72 -0.38
CA THR A 108 12.04 -1.03 0.88
C THR A 108 13.33 -0.66 1.64
N ILE A 109 14.30 -1.58 1.71
CA ILE A 109 15.59 -1.33 2.39
C ILE A 109 16.37 -0.24 1.66
N PHE A 110 16.40 -0.27 0.33
CA PHE A 110 17.03 0.78 -0.49
C PHE A 110 16.35 2.14 -0.28
N CYS A 111 15.01 2.19 -0.22
CA CYS A 111 14.27 3.42 0.05
C CYS A 111 14.63 4.00 1.42
N THR A 112 14.69 3.16 2.46
CA THR A 112 15.13 3.57 3.81
C THR A 112 16.58 4.08 3.80
N TYR A 113 17.47 3.37 3.09
CA TYR A 113 18.88 3.75 2.95
C TYR A 113 19.05 5.12 2.28
N LEU A 114 18.39 5.33 1.13
CA LEU A 114 18.37 6.61 0.42
C LEU A 114 17.78 7.73 1.29
N ALA A 115 16.68 7.46 2.01
CA ALA A 115 16.04 8.45 2.87
C ALA A 115 16.98 8.89 4.02
N ASN A 116 17.63 7.95 4.70
CA ASN A 116 18.58 8.28 5.77
C ASN A 116 19.79 9.07 5.28
N CYS A 117 20.34 8.71 4.12
CA CYS A 117 21.44 9.45 3.48
C CYS A 117 21.01 10.86 3.04
N ALA A 118 19.76 11.06 2.63
CA ALA A 118 19.23 12.37 2.31
C ALA A 118 19.04 13.23 3.57
N VAL A 119 18.44 12.65 4.62
CA VAL A 119 18.24 13.32 5.92
C VAL A 119 19.56 13.72 6.56
N SER A 120 20.62 12.91 6.44
CA SER A 120 21.94 13.28 6.97
C SER A 120 22.58 14.47 6.26
N LYS A 121 22.13 14.79 5.04
CA LYS A 121 22.44 16.02 4.30
C LYS A 121 21.45 17.17 4.57
N GLY A 122 20.55 17.02 5.54
CA GLY A 122 19.55 18.01 5.90
C GLY A 122 18.40 18.13 4.90
N LEU A 123 18.16 17.11 4.06
CA LEU A 123 17.07 17.11 3.09
C LEU A 123 15.78 16.53 3.67
N LYS A 124 14.65 17.14 3.31
CA LYS A 124 13.31 16.63 3.62
C LYS A 124 12.90 15.57 2.60
N VAL A 125 12.58 14.37 3.06
CA VAL A 125 12.24 13.23 2.19
C VAL A 125 10.74 12.94 2.23
N GLY A 126 10.11 12.84 1.06
CA GLY A 126 8.79 12.22 0.91
C GLY A 126 8.92 10.79 0.41
N ILE A 127 8.28 9.82 1.06
CA ILE A 127 8.17 8.45 0.55
C ILE A 127 6.73 8.15 0.17
N VAL A 128 6.52 7.84 -1.11
CA VAL A 128 5.26 7.29 -1.62
C VAL A 128 5.36 5.78 -1.64
N ASP A 129 4.68 5.11 -0.71
CA ASP A 129 4.68 3.67 -0.57
C ASP A 129 3.56 3.03 -1.41
N LYS A 130 3.95 2.60 -2.62
CA LYS A 130 3.09 2.13 -3.70
C LYS A 130 3.04 0.61 -3.79
N ASP A 131 2.86 -0.05 -2.65
CA ASP A 131 2.52 -1.46 -2.56
C ASP A 131 1.27 -1.67 -1.68
N PRO A 132 0.07 -1.66 -2.27
CA PRO A 132 -1.16 -1.76 -1.48
C PRO A 132 -1.34 -3.12 -0.79
N GLY A 133 -0.56 -4.14 -1.17
CA GLY A 133 -0.60 -5.47 -0.56
C GLY A 133 0.47 -5.71 0.50
N GLN A 134 1.50 -4.87 0.55
CA GLN A 134 2.61 -4.99 1.50
C GLN A 134 3.10 -3.63 2.02
N THR A 135 2.20 -2.64 2.08
CA THR A 135 2.56 -1.31 2.56
C THR A 135 3.23 -1.38 3.94
N GLU A 136 4.24 -0.56 4.14
CA GLU A 136 4.91 -0.32 5.41
C GLU A 136 4.45 0.97 6.06
N ILE A 137 4.06 1.98 5.29
CA ILE A 137 3.69 3.31 5.82
C ILE A 137 2.19 3.42 6.16
N SER A 138 1.34 2.72 5.41
CA SER A 138 -0.11 2.90 5.47
C SER A 138 -0.85 1.60 5.79
N ILE A 139 -2.15 1.57 5.50
CA ILE A 139 -3.01 0.40 5.74
C ILE A 139 -3.16 -0.35 4.41
N PRO A 140 -3.25 -1.69 4.40
CA PRO A 140 -3.45 -2.41 3.15
C PRO A 140 -4.68 -1.91 2.38
N THR A 141 -4.65 -2.04 1.04
CA THR A 141 -5.58 -1.40 0.07
C THR A 141 -5.43 0.11 -0.13
N THR A 142 -4.41 0.71 0.48
CA THR A 142 -4.09 2.13 0.30
C THR A 142 -2.66 2.32 -0.24
N ILE A 143 -2.38 3.52 -0.75
CA ILE A 143 -1.03 4.02 -1.03
C ILE A 143 -0.78 5.13 -0.02
N GLY A 144 0.36 5.10 0.65
CA GLY A 144 0.71 6.06 1.70
C GLY A 144 1.77 7.07 1.26
N LEU A 145 1.72 8.27 1.82
CA LEU A 145 2.79 9.25 1.82
C LEU A 145 3.31 9.41 3.26
N GLY A 146 4.60 9.18 3.46
CA GLY A 146 5.30 9.50 4.70
C GLY A 146 6.32 10.62 4.49
N LEU A 147 6.54 11.44 5.52
CA LEU A 147 7.59 12.46 5.55
C LEU A 147 8.68 12.05 6.52
N ILE A 148 9.94 12.16 6.09
CA ILE A 148 11.10 11.77 6.88
C ILE A 148 12.05 12.95 6.98
N GLU A 149 12.22 13.43 8.21
CA GLU A 149 13.13 14.51 8.58
C GLU A 149 14.17 14.06 9.62
N LYS A 150 14.08 12.80 10.07
CA LYS A 150 14.99 12.16 11.02
C LYS A 150 15.29 10.74 10.56
N PRO A 151 16.46 10.17 10.90
CA PRO A 151 16.79 8.81 10.51
C PRO A 151 15.77 7.78 11.00
N ILE A 152 15.49 6.80 10.14
CA ILE A 152 14.55 5.71 10.38
C ILE A 152 15.22 4.35 10.13
N TYR A 153 14.74 3.30 10.81
CA TYR A 153 15.28 1.95 10.68
C TYR A 153 14.30 0.95 10.07
N SER A 154 13.07 1.40 9.79
CA SER A 154 12.01 0.67 9.09
C SER A 154 11.02 1.69 8.55
N LEU A 155 10.45 1.46 7.37
CA LEU A 155 9.38 2.34 6.87
C LEU A 155 8.12 2.22 7.74
N GLU A 156 7.97 1.10 8.48
CA GLU A 156 6.89 0.91 9.47
C GLU A 156 6.93 1.89 10.64
N ASN A 157 8.05 2.60 10.84
CA ASN A 157 8.15 3.66 11.84
C ASN A 157 7.72 5.04 11.31
N VAL A 158 7.42 5.14 10.02
CA VAL A 158 7.01 6.39 9.39
C VAL A 158 5.50 6.52 9.50
N GLU A 159 5.04 7.59 10.13
CA GLU A 159 3.62 7.93 10.15
C GLU A 159 3.18 8.41 8.76
N ALA A 160 2.07 7.86 8.28
CA ALA A 160 1.45 8.33 7.05
C ALA A 160 0.87 9.74 7.26
N VAL A 161 1.42 10.75 6.60
CA VAL A 161 0.85 12.10 6.61
C VAL A 161 -0.37 12.22 5.70
N SER A 162 -0.51 11.29 4.75
CA SER A 162 -1.59 11.23 3.78
C SER A 162 -1.65 9.83 3.16
N ALA A 163 -2.82 9.43 2.70
CA ALA A 163 -3.01 8.17 1.99
C ALA A 163 -4.14 8.27 0.97
N ARG A 164 -4.19 7.32 0.03
CA ARG A 164 -5.29 7.19 -0.93
C ARG A 164 -5.75 5.74 -0.98
N PHE A 165 -7.05 5.53 -0.84
CA PHE A 165 -7.64 4.21 -1.00
C PHE A 165 -7.67 3.83 -2.48
N VAL A 166 -7.15 2.63 -2.78
CA VAL A 166 -7.19 2.05 -4.13
C VAL A 166 -8.10 0.82 -4.19
N GLY A 167 -8.46 0.25 -3.03
CA GLY A 167 -9.51 -0.76 -2.90
C GLY A 167 -9.11 -2.19 -3.15
N SER A 168 -7.85 -2.47 -3.46
CA SER A 168 -7.35 -3.86 -3.56
C SER A 168 -5.90 -3.96 -3.10
N VAL A 169 -5.53 -5.14 -2.61
CA VAL A 169 -4.15 -5.51 -2.27
C VAL A 169 -3.34 -5.92 -3.50
N SER A 170 -4.00 -6.13 -4.64
CA SER A 170 -3.36 -6.37 -5.94
C SER A 170 -3.69 -5.23 -6.88
N PRO A 171 -2.69 -4.63 -7.55
CA PRO A 171 -2.94 -3.54 -8.48
C PRO A 171 -3.59 -3.98 -9.80
N ALA A 172 -3.73 -5.28 -10.08
CA ALA A 172 -4.13 -5.80 -11.40
C ALA A 172 -5.47 -5.26 -11.92
N ASN A 173 -6.48 -5.17 -11.06
CA ASN A 173 -7.83 -4.72 -11.44
C ASN A 173 -8.08 -3.23 -11.15
N ILE A 174 -7.05 -2.51 -10.68
CA ILE A 174 -7.16 -1.12 -10.20
C ILE A 174 -5.98 -0.26 -10.69
N ILE A 175 -5.37 -0.61 -11.82
CA ILE A 175 -4.17 0.04 -12.35
C ILE A 175 -4.32 1.57 -12.40
N GLN A 176 -5.45 2.06 -12.94
CA GLN A 176 -5.71 3.49 -13.08
C GLN A 176 -5.83 4.20 -11.72
N ARG A 177 -6.50 3.57 -10.74
CA ARG A 177 -6.60 4.10 -9.37
C ARG A 177 -5.23 4.23 -8.73
N VAL A 178 -4.38 3.22 -8.92
CA VAL A 178 -3.01 3.20 -8.40
C VAL A 178 -2.15 4.30 -9.04
N ILE A 179 -2.24 4.52 -10.36
CA ILE A 179 -1.51 5.60 -11.05
C ILE A 179 -1.98 6.97 -10.53
N ALA A 180 -3.29 7.21 -10.50
CA ALA A 180 -3.87 8.47 -10.05
C ALA A 180 -3.51 8.77 -8.58
N ALA A 181 -3.67 7.79 -7.69
CA ALA A 181 -3.29 7.93 -6.27
C ALA A 181 -1.80 8.21 -6.09
N THR A 182 -0.93 7.53 -6.86
CA THR A 182 0.52 7.79 -6.81
C THR A 182 0.84 9.23 -7.22
N LYS A 183 0.21 9.74 -8.29
CA LYS A 183 0.39 11.11 -8.76
C LYS A 183 -0.12 12.14 -7.75
N GLN A 184 -1.31 11.93 -7.19
CA GLN A 184 -1.85 12.81 -6.16
C GLN A 184 -0.94 12.92 -4.94
N LEU A 185 -0.40 11.79 -4.45
CA LEU A 185 0.52 11.78 -3.31
C LEU A 185 1.89 12.34 -3.65
N TYR A 186 2.35 12.15 -4.88
CA TYR A 186 3.57 12.79 -5.39
C TYR A 186 3.42 14.32 -5.38
N ASP A 187 2.33 14.85 -5.96
CA ASP A 187 2.06 16.30 -5.99
C ASP A 187 1.89 16.88 -4.59
N GLU A 188 1.27 16.11 -3.69
CA GLU A 188 1.17 16.48 -2.29
C GLU A 188 2.55 16.56 -1.64
N ALA A 189 3.45 15.61 -1.88
CA ALA A 189 4.84 15.66 -1.38
C ALA A 189 5.61 16.88 -1.92
N VAL A 190 5.44 17.22 -3.21
CA VAL A 190 5.98 18.45 -3.80
C VAL A 190 5.45 19.69 -3.07
N SER A 191 4.13 19.77 -2.87
CA SER A 191 3.49 20.91 -2.19
C SER A 191 3.93 21.08 -0.73
N LYS A 192 4.29 19.98 -0.06
CA LYS A 192 4.83 19.97 1.31
C LYS A 192 6.33 20.31 1.39
N GLY A 193 6.94 20.65 0.25
CA GLY A 193 8.33 21.11 0.17
C GLY A 193 9.36 20.01 0.38
N CYS A 194 9.07 18.77 -0.01
CA CYS A 194 10.07 17.71 0.02
C CYS A 194 11.21 18.03 -0.96
N ASP A 195 12.46 17.88 -0.54
CA ASP A 195 13.63 18.03 -1.40
C ASP A 195 13.88 16.81 -2.29
N ILE A 196 13.44 15.64 -1.82
CA ILE A 196 13.53 14.36 -2.53
C ILE A 196 12.24 13.56 -2.31
N ILE A 197 11.75 12.93 -3.37
CA ILE A 197 10.56 12.10 -3.37
C ILE A 197 10.94 10.72 -3.90
N VAL A 198 10.80 9.71 -3.04
CA VAL A 198 11.11 8.31 -3.34
C VAL A 198 9.81 7.53 -3.48
N ILE A 199 9.63 6.88 -4.62
CA ILE A 199 8.46 6.04 -4.90
C ILE A 199 8.86 4.58 -4.76
N ASN A 200 8.50 3.98 -3.63
CA ASN A 200 8.67 2.55 -3.37
C ASN A 200 7.57 1.78 -4.11
N THR A 201 7.93 0.93 -5.08
CA THR A 201 6.92 0.26 -5.91
C THR A 201 6.67 -1.19 -5.50
N SER A 202 5.48 -1.73 -5.82
CA SER A 202 5.19 -3.15 -5.66
C SER A 202 6.11 -4.06 -6.49
N GLY A 203 6.32 -5.29 -6.00
CA GLY A 203 7.09 -6.32 -6.71
C GLY A 203 6.39 -6.94 -7.93
N TRP A 204 5.26 -6.40 -8.38
CA TRP A 204 4.58 -6.90 -9.58
C TRP A 204 5.28 -6.39 -10.84
N ILE A 205 6.12 -7.24 -11.42
CA ILE A 205 7.00 -6.90 -12.55
C ILE A 205 6.64 -7.62 -13.86
N SER A 206 5.83 -8.67 -13.80
CA SER A 206 5.56 -9.56 -14.94
C SER A 206 4.12 -9.48 -15.44
N GLY A 207 3.95 -9.68 -16.75
CA GLY A 207 2.64 -9.65 -17.43
C GLY A 207 2.27 -8.27 -18.00
N ARG A 208 1.20 -8.24 -18.80
CA ARG A 208 0.73 -7.01 -19.49
C ARG A 208 0.34 -5.92 -18.49
N GLY A 209 -0.45 -6.26 -17.48
CA GLY A 209 -0.87 -5.29 -16.47
C GLY A 209 0.28 -4.68 -15.65
N ALA A 210 1.35 -5.44 -15.40
CA ALA A 210 2.55 -4.89 -14.76
C ALA A 210 3.23 -3.85 -15.64
N ARG A 211 3.31 -4.09 -16.96
CA ARG A 211 3.84 -3.11 -17.93
C ARG A 211 2.99 -1.84 -17.94
N GLU A 212 1.68 -1.98 -18.12
CA GLU A 212 0.74 -0.84 -18.11
C GLU A 212 0.87 0.01 -16.83
N LEU A 213 0.91 -0.66 -15.67
CA LEU A 213 1.06 0.03 -14.40
C LEU A 213 2.39 0.79 -14.30
N LYS A 214 3.51 0.14 -14.65
CA LYS A 214 4.84 0.75 -14.48
C LYS A 214 5.06 1.85 -15.50
N TYR A 215 4.68 1.63 -16.76
CA TYR A 215 4.73 2.66 -17.80
C TYR A 215 3.87 3.86 -17.43
N GLY A 216 2.63 3.64 -17.00
CA GLY A 216 1.73 4.72 -16.59
C GLY A 216 2.31 5.56 -15.45
N VAL A 217 2.91 4.92 -14.44
CA VAL A 217 3.55 5.62 -13.32
C VAL A 217 4.78 6.40 -13.78
N ILE A 218 5.69 5.76 -14.52
CA ILE A 218 6.92 6.41 -15.00
C ILE A 218 6.58 7.61 -15.89
N SER A 219 5.63 7.45 -16.82
CA SER A 219 5.20 8.51 -17.73
C SER A 219 4.46 9.65 -17.02
N THR A 220 3.71 9.36 -15.96
CA THR A 220 2.96 10.39 -15.20
C THR A 220 3.86 11.16 -14.23
N ILE A 221 4.82 10.47 -13.60
CA ILE A 221 5.73 11.07 -12.62
C ILE A 221 6.92 11.75 -13.28
N ARG A 222 7.45 11.17 -14.37
CA ARG A 222 8.68 11.61 -15.06
C ARG A 222 9.85 11.81 -14.08
N PRO A 223 10.28 10.75 -13.38
CA PRO A 223 11.29 10.87 -12.34
C PRO A 223 12.66 11.28 -12.91
N ASN A 224 13.52 11.89 -12.09
CA ASN A 224 14.92 12.15 -12.46
C ASN A 224 15.72 10.84 -12.50
N TYR A 225 15.38 9.89 -11.61
CA TYR A 225 16.07 8.61 -11.46
C TYR A 225 15.12 7.42 -11.43
N MET A 226 15.56 6.31 -12.03
CA MET A 226 15.01 4.98 -11.83
C MET A 226 16.10 4.06 -11.30
N VAL A 227 15.86 3.46 -10.12
CA VAL A 227 16.75 2.46 -9.54
C VAL A 227 16.17 1.07 -9.76
N LEU A 228 16.93 0.21 -10.43
CA LEU A 228 16.56 -1.15 -10.78
C LEU A 228 17.32 -2.11 -9.88
N ILE A 229 16.60 -2.77 -8.97
CA ILE A 229 17.17 -3.78 -8.09
C ILE A 229 16.86 -5.17 -8.66
N GLN A 230 17.86 -5.81 -9.27
CA GLN A 230 17.68 -7.04 -10.04
C GLN A 230 18.98 -7.87 -10.08
N ARG A 231 18.89 -9.20 -10.25
CA ARG A 231 20.09 -10.06 -10.35
C ARG A 231 20.60 -10.17 -11.77
N THR A 232 19.69 -10.17 -12.74
CA THR A 232 20.01 -10.34 -14.16
C THR A 232 19.30 -9.28 -14.98
N ASN A 233 18.02 -9.49 -15.27
CA ASN A 233 17.25 -8.67 -16.21
C ASN A 233 15.74 -8.63 -15.87
N GLU A 234 15.38 -8.92 -14.62
CA GLU A 234 14.01 -9.12 -14.17
C GLU A 234 13.09 -7.91 -14.44
N VAL A 235 13.64 -6.68 -14.49
CA VAL A 235 12.85 -5.46 -14.73
C VAL A 235 13.23 -4.71 -16.00
N GLU A 236 14.15 -5.23 -16.81
CA GLU A 236 14.64 -4.56 -18.03
C GLU A 236 13.51 -4.25 -19.01
N HIS A 237 12.55 -5.17 -19.16
CA HIS A 237 11.42 -4.97 -20.05
C HIS A 237 10.48 -3.84 -19.63
N LEU A 238 10.58 -3.35 -18.40
CA LEU A 238 9.81 -2.22 -17.87
C LEU A 238 10.48 -0.87 -18.14
N VAL A 239 11.79 -0.86 -18.41
CA VAL A 239 12.58 0.38 -18.52
C VAL A 239 13.12 0.65 -19.92
N LYS A 240 13.27 -0.38 -20.76
CA LYS A 240 13.70 -0.26 -22.16
C LYS A 240 13.07 0.90 -22.94
N PRO A 241 11.74 1.16 -22.83
CA PRO A 241 11.12 2.29 -23.52
C PRO A 241 11.66 3.68 -23.11
N PHE A 242 12.28 3.79 -21.94
CA PHE A 242 12.75 5.04 -21.35
C PHE A 242 14.28 5.22 -21.44
N GLU A 243 15.03 4.26 -21.99
CA GLU A 243 16.50 4.34 -22.07
C GLU A 243 17.04 5.52 -22.89
N LYS A 244 16.22 6.07 -23.80
CA LYS A 244 16.54 7.25 -24.61
C LYS A 244 15.93 8.56 -24.08
N SER A 245 15.38 8.54 -22.87
CA SER A 245 14.83 9.72 -22.20
C SER A 245 15.86 10.37 -21.28
N ASP A 246 15.52 11.51 -20.69
CA ASP A 246 16.35 12.22 -19.71
C ASP A 246 16.36 11.57 -18.31
N ILE A 247 15.74 10.39 -18.17
CA ILE A 247 15.66 9.66 -16.91
C ILE A 247 16.96 8.87 -16.68
N ASN A 248 17.62 9.11 -15.54
CA ASN A 248 18.85 8.41 -15.19
C ASN A 248 18.52 7.01 -14.66
N ILE A 249 18.96 5.97 -15.37
CA ILE A 249 18.68 4.56 -15.01
C ILE A 249 19.90 3.96 -14.32
N ILE A 250 19.75 3.61 -13.04
CA ILE A 250 20.80 3.00 -12.23
C ILE A 250 20.42 1.55 -11.93
N ARG A 251 21.32 0.62 -12.23
CA ARG A 251 21.14 -0.82 -11.99
C ARG A 251 21.98 -1.24 -10.80
N VAL A 252 21.37 -1.92 -9.84
CA VAL A 252 22.04 -2.40 -8.61
C VAL A 252 21.63 -3.83 -8.27
N HIS A 253 22.52 -4.54 -7.61
CA HIS A 253 22.22 -5.89 -7.12
C HIS A 253 21.29 -5.85 -5.90
N PRO A 254 20.46 -6.90 -5.69
CA PRO A 254 19.70 -7.08 -4.46
C PRO A 254 20.63 -7.24 -3.26
N SER A 255 20.20 -6.72 -2.11
CA SER A 255 20.87 -6.98 -0.84
C SER A 255 20.72 -8.44 -0.44
N SER A 256 21.79 -9.07 0.04
CA SER A 256 21.75 -10.40 0.67
C SER A 256 21.06 -10.40 2.04
N ALA A 257 20.74 -9.23 2.62
CA ALA A 257 19.97 -9.11 3.86
C ALA A 257 18.48 -9.42 3.69
N VAL A 258 17.98 -9.55 2.45
CA VAL A 258 16.55 -9.66 2.24
C VAL A 258 16.06 -11.06 2.59
N LYS A 259 15.15 -11.11 3.57
CA LYS A 259 14.44 -12.33 3.92
C LYS A 259 13.28 -12.55 2.96
N LEU A 260 13.21 -13.74 2.36
CA LEU A 260 12.05 -14.19 1.60
C LEU A 260 10.85 -14.32 2.54
N LYS A 261 9.73 -13.69 2.18
CA LYS A 261 8.46 -13.84 2.90
C LYS A 261 7.56 -14.79 2.14
N THR A 262 6.77 -15.60 2.83
CA THR A 262 5.74 -16.43 2.18
C THR A 262 4.49 -15.61 1.86
N LYS A 263 3.54 -16.19 1.11
CA LYS A 263 2.24 -15.52 0.85
C LYS A 263 1.41 -15.44 2.13
N GLU A 264 1.53 -16.45 2.96
CA GLU A 264 0.85 -16.63 4.25
C GLU A 264 1.34 -15.58 5.26
N GLU A 265 2.66 -15.38 5.37
CA GLU A 265 3.24 -14.34 6.23
C GLU A 265 2.77 -12.94 5.81
N ARG A 266 2.71 -12.67 4.50
CA ARG A 266 2.19 -11.39 3.98
C ARG A 266 0.71 -11.20 4.31
N LYS A 267 -0.10 -12.26 4.16
CA LYS A 267 -1.52 -12.24 4.51
C LYS A 267 -1.72 -12.01 6.01
N ALA A 268 -1.03 -12.76 6.86
CA ALA A 268 -1.11 -12.63 8.31
C ALA A 268 -0.70 -11.22 8.79
N ARG A 269 0.34 -10.63 8.17
CA ARG A 269 0.73 -9.22 8.44
C ARG A 269 -0.39 -8.26 8.10
N ARG A 270 -1.01 -8.38 6.92
CA ARG A 270 -2.14 -7.51 6.53
C ARG A 270 -3.31 -7.62 7.48
N GLU A 271 -3.71 -8.84 7.83
CA GLU A 271 -4.80 -9.10 8.76
C GLU A 271 -4.49 -8.53 10.16
N SER A 272 -3.23 -8.57 10.59
CA SER A 272 -2.81 -7.89 11.82
C SER A 272 -2.94 -6.38 11.73
N ILE A 273 -2.64 -5.77 10.58
CA ILE A 273 -2.81 -4.32 10.39
C ILE A 273 -4.30 -3.95 10.41
N TYR A 274 -5.17 -4.74 9.75
CA TYR A 274 -6.61 -4.51 9.81
C TYR A 274 -7.15 -4.61 11.24
N ARG A 275 -6.78 -5.66 12.00
CA ARG A 275 -7.15 -5.81 13.41
C ARG A 275 -6.76 -4.60 14.23
N ASN A 276 -5.53 -4.10 14.07
CA ASN A 276 -5.06 -2.93 14.79
C ASN A 276 -5.82 -1.66 14.39
N TYR A 277 -6.11 -1.48 13.09
CA TYR A 277 -6.84 -0.32 12.59
C TYR A 277 -8.29 -0.27 13.08
N PHE A 278 -8.99 -1.41 13.05
CA PHE A 278 -10.39 -1.51 13.46
C PHE A 278 -10.59 -1.80 14.95
N ALA A 279 -9.54 -1.91 15.76
CA ALA A 279 -9.61 -2.25 17.18
C ALA A 279 -10.58 -1.36 17.99
N ASN A 280 -10.65 -0.07 17.65
CA ASN A 280 -11.51 0.93 18.31
C ASN A 280 -12.65 1.42 17.41
N ALA A 281 -12.98 0.68 16.35
CA ALA A 281 -14.01 1.09 15.40
C ALA A 281 -15.41 0.97 16.00
N LYS A 282 -16.29 1.91 15.62
CA LYS A 282 -17.70 1.96 16.05
C LYS A 282 -18.61 1.79 14.85
N VAL A 283 -19.83 1.29 15.09
CA VAL A 283 -20.86 1.24 14.06
C VAL A 283 -21.47 2.64 13.90
N ARG A 284 -21.45 3.16 12.66
CA ARG A 284 -22.07 4.42 12.27
C ARG A 284 -23.15 4.14 11.24
N LYS A 285 -24.38 4.55 11.54
CA LYS A 285 -25.49 4.52 10.60
C LYS A 285 -25.56 5.84 9.86
N ILE A 286 -25.53 5.80 8.52
CA ILE A 286 -25.45 6.97 7.66
C ILE A 286 -26.57 6.88 6.62
N SER A 287 -27.26 8.00 6.36
CA SER A 287 -28.26 8.04 5.28
C SER A 287 -27.58 8.13 3.93
N LEU A 288 -28.01 7.34 2.96
CA LEU A 288 -27.49 7.37 1.59
C LEU A 288 -27.78 8.69 0.87
N SER A 289 -28.74 9.50 1.34
CA SER A 289 -28.95 10.85 0.79
C SER A 289 -27.81 11.82 1.13
N SER A 290 -27.15 11.61 2.26
CA SER A 290 -26.09 12.47 2.80
C SER A 290 -24.69 12.17 2.26
N ILE A 291 -24.52 11.04 1.56
CA ILE A 291 -23.23 10.60 1.01
C ILE A 291 -23.35 10.27 -0.47
N ARG A 292 -22.21 10.07 -1.13
CA ARG A 292 -22.13 9.48 -2.47
C ARG A 292 -21.29 8.21 -2.43
N ILE A 293 -21.54 7.29 -3.36
CA ILE A 293 -20.77 6.06 -3.50
C ILE A 293 -20.02 6.10 -4.82
N MET A 294 -18.71 5.89 -4.76
CA MET A 294 -17.83 5.77 -5.90
C MET A 294 -17.47 4.32 -6.13
N TYR A 295 -17.17 4.01 -7.39
CA TYR A 295 -16.74 2.68 -7.83
C TYR A 295 -17.78 1.59 -7.62
N SER A 296 -19.05 1.94 -7.85
CA SER A 296 -20.20 1.10 -7.61
C SER A 296 -21.29 1.41 -8.64
N LEU A 297 -22.14 0.43 -8.96
CA LEU A 297 -23.38 0.70 -9.72
C LEU A 297 -24.51 1.18 -8.79
N PHE A 298 -24.45 0.81 -7.51
CA PHE A 298 -25.39 1.29 -6.52
C PHE A 298 -25.34 2.81 -6.33
N THR A 299 -26.52 3.44 -6.26
CA THR A 299 -26.77 4.89 -6.12
C THR A 299 -26.41 5.76 -7.33
N THR A 300 -26.21 5.16 -8.50
CA THR A 300 -25.83 5.87 -9.72
C THR A 300 -26.92 5.88 -10.80
N GLY A 301 -27.89 4.96 -10.72
CA GLY A 301 -28.97 4.82 -11.69
C GLY A 301 -30.31 5.38 -11.23
N ALA A 302 -31.30 5.30 -12.12
CA ALA A 302 -32.68 5.59 -11.77
C ALA A 302 -33.27 4.39 -11.01
N VAL A 303 -33.86 4.65 -9.84
CA VAL A 303 -34.50 3.59 -9.04
C VAL A 303 -35.67 3.01 -9.83
N LEU A 304 -35.70 1.68 -9.98
CA LEU A 304 -36.76 0.98 -10.66
C LEU A 304 -38.10 1.16 -9.93
N SER A 305 -39.17 1.32 -10.70
CA SER A 305 -40.53 1.30 -10.14
C SER A 305 -40.90 -0.12 -9.68
N ASN A 306 -41.88 -0.25 -8.78
CA ASN A 306 -42.38 -1.58 -8.38
C ASN A 306 -42.86 -2.40 -9.58
N VAL A 307 -43.44 -1.75 -10.59
CA VAL A 307 -43.91 -2.41 -11.81
C VAL A 307 -42.75 -2.95 -12.62
N ASP A 308 -41.63 -2.23 -12.70
CA ASP A 308 -40.46 -2.68 -13.44
C ASP A 308 -39.69 -3.76 -12.68
N LEU A 309 -39.57 -3.65 -11.35
CA LEU A 309 -39.03 -4.71 -10.50
C LEU A 309 -39.83 -6.01 -10.67
N GLU A 310 -41.16 -5.97 -10.65
CA GLU A 310 -42.01 -7.15 -10.86
C GLU A 310 -41.82 -7.79 -12.25
N LYS A 311 -41.46 -7.02 -13.28
CA LYS A 311 -41.13 -7.58 -14.60
C LYS A 311 -39.85 -8.39 -14.50
N TYR A 312 -38.79 -7.82 -13.94
CA TYR A 312 -37.53 -8.52 -13.74
C TYR A 312 -37.69 -9.75 -12.84
N ASP A 313 -38.49 -9.67 -11.77
CA ASP A 313 -38.81 -10.81 -10.91
C ASP A 313 -39.41 -11.99 -11.69
N LYS A 314 -40.40 -11.71 -12.53
CA LYS A 314 -41.08 -12.75 -13.33
C LYS A 314 -40.17 -13.36 -14.39
N GLU A 315 -39.33 -12.54 -15.02
CA GLU A 315 -38.41 -12.99 -16.07
C GLU A 315 -37.23 -13.80 -15.50
N THR A 316 -36.74 -13.43 -14.33
CA THR A 316 -35.55 -14.04 -13.72
C THR A 316 -35.89 -15.13 -12.70
N GLY A 317 -37.12 -15.18 -12.20
CA GLY A 317 -37.53 -16.04 -11.10
C GLY A 317 -36.97 -15.60 -9.74
N LEU A 318 -36.60 -14.33 -9.60
CA LEU A 318 -36.04 -13.75 -8.38
C LEU A 318 -37.11 -13.10 -7.49
N HIS A 319 -36.68 -12.68 -6.30
CA HIS A 319 -37.43 -11.89 -5.33
C HIS A 319 -36.70 -10.56 -5.08
N LEU A 320 -36.67 -9.72 -6.11
CA LEU A 320 -35.97 -8.45 -6.12
C LEU A 320 -36.67 -7.47 -5.18
N ILE A 321 -35.87 -6.83 -4.33
CA ILE A 321 -36.35 -5.84 -3.35
C ILE A 321 -35.94 -4.42 -3.74
N TYR A 322 -34.96 -4.29 -4.63
CA TYR A 322 -34.42 -3.02 -5.06
C TYR A 322 -33.72 -3.20 -6.40
N GLY A 323 -33.70 -2.15 -7.21
CA GLY A 323 -32.88 -2.10 -8.39
C GLY A 323 -32.73 -0.68 -8.93
N GLU A 324 -31.64 -0.46 -9.64
CA GLU A 324 -31.35 0.77 -10.35
C GLU A 324 -30.99 0.46 -11.79
N GLU A 325 -31.48 1.29 -12.70
CA GLU A 325 -31.19 1.16 -14.12
C GLU A 325 -30.49 2.42 -14.64
N CYS A 326 -29.38 2.18 -15.34
CA CYS A 326 -28.69 3.12 -16.19
C CYS A 326 -28.90 2.74 -17.66
N ARG A 327 -28.45 3.60 -18.57
CA ARG A 327 -28.55 3.32 -20.01
C ARG A 327 -27.84 2.00 -20.37
N ASP A 328 -26.64 1.82 -19.84
CA ASP A 328 -25.70 0.74 -20.12
C ASP A 328 -25.65 -0.33 -19.02
N SER A 329 -26.13 -0.04 -17.81
CA SER A 329 -26.03 -0.96 -16.68
C SER A 329 -27.31 -1.18 -15.88
N LEU A 330 -27.36 -2.28 -15.14
CA LEU A 330 -28.46 -2.66 -14.26
C LEU A 330 -27.90 -3.18 -12.92
N PHE A 331 -28.38 -2.62 -11.82
CA PHE A 331 -28.08 -3.06 -10.47
C PHE A 331 -29.34 -3.67 -9.86
N LEU A 332 -29.28 -4.91 -9.41
CA LEU A 332 -30.42 -5.64 -8.85
C LEU A 332 -30.07 -6.22 -7.49
N VAL A 333 -31.00 -6.13 -6.53
CA VAL A 333 -30.83 -6.69 -5.20
C VAL A 333 -31.93 -7.71 -4.95
N ASN A 334 -31.54 -8.97 -4.83
CA ASN A 334 -32.42 -10.06 -4.45
C ASN A 334 -32.58 -10.15 -2.92
N ARG A 335 -33.70 -10.70 -2.46
CA ARG A 335 -33.91 -10.94 -1.03
C ARG A 335 -32.96 -11.99 -0.45
N GLU A 336 -32.68 -13.03 -1.23
CA GLU A 336 -31.94 -14.22 -0.80
C GLU A 336 -30.71 -14.49 -1.68
N PRO A 337 -29.74 -15.29 -1.22
CA PRO A 337 -28.58 -15.67 -2.03
C PRO A 337 -28.98 -16.34 -3.36
N VAL A 338 -28.36 -15.89 -4.45
CA VAL A 338 -28.65 -16.42 -5.80
C VAL A 338 -27.57 -17.40 -6.23
N GLN A 339 -27.97 -18.64 -6.54
CA GLN A 339 -27.07 -19.63 -7.13
C GLN A 339 -26.80 -19.32 -8.60
N GLY A 340 -25.56 -19.47 -9.05
CA GLY A 340 -25.20 -19.22 -10.45
C GLY A 340 -25.27 -17.74 -10.86
N LYS A 341 -25.17 -16.80 -9.90
CA LYS A 341 -25.18 -15.34 -10.08
C LYS A 341 -24.54 -14.87 -11.39
N THR A 342 -23.31 -15.27 -11.70
CA THR A 342 -22.60 -14.82 -12.91
C THR A 342 -23.32 -15.19 -14.21
N LYS A 343 -23.86 -16.42 -14.32
CA LYS A 343 -24.60 -16.84 -15.52
C LYS A 343 -25.90 -16.06 -15.67
N MET A 344 -26.55 -15.76 -14.55
CA MET A 344 -27.78 -14.98 -14.52
C MET A 344 -27.52 -13.52 -14.92
N GLU A 345 -26.44 -12.92 -14.40
CA GLU A 345 -26.00 -11.57 -14.81
C GLU A 345 -25.73 -11.50 -16.32
N GLU A 346 -25.04 -12.50 -16.88
CA GLU A 346 -24.78 -12.61 -18.33
C GLU A 346 -26.07 -12.75 -19.16
N GLU A 347 -27.03 -13.54 -18.67
CA GLU A 347 -28.31 -13.74 -19.34
C GLU A 347 -29.16 -12.46 -19.34
N ILE A 348 -29.30 -11.80 -18.18
CA ILE A 348 -30.01 -10.53 -18.04
C ILE A 348 -29.34 -9.46 -18.91
N ALA A 349 -28.01 -9.38 -18.89
CA ALA A 349 -27.26 -8.44 -19.72
C ALA A 349 -27.56 -8.61 -21.21
N ARG A 350 -27.58 -9.87 -21.68
CA ARG A 350 -27.89 -10.21 -23.08
C ARG A 350 -29.33 -9.88 -23.46
N VAL A 351 -30.31 -10.27 -22.63
CA VAL A 351 -31.75 -10.08 -22.90
C VAL A 351 -32.11 -8.60 -22.90
N HIS A 352 -31.63 -7.84 -21.92
CA HIS A 352 -31.93 -6.42 -21.75
C HIS A 352 -30.92 -5.48 -22.42
N ARG A 353 -29.96 -6.03 -23.17
CA ARG A 353 -28.91 -5.30 -23.91
C ARG A 353 -28.16 -4.30 -23.01
N LYS A 354 -27.80 -4.75 -21.80
CA LYS A 354 -26.95 -4.03 -20.87
C LYS A 354 -25.51 -4.47 -21.07
N GLU A 355 -24.59 -3.51 -21.01
CA GLU A 355 -23.15 -3.78 -21.00
C GLU A 355 -22.74 -4.43 -19.68
N GLU A 356 -23.36 -4.03 -18.57
CA GLU A 356 -23.07 -4.56 -17.25
C GLU A 356 -24.34 -4.82 -16.43
N VAL A 357 -24.43 -5.99 -15.80
CA VAL A 357 -25.44 -6.31 -14.80
C VAL A 357 -24.74 -6.76 -13.54
N LEU A 358 -25.13 -6.16 -12.41
CA LEU A 358 -24.68 -6.55 -11.08
C LEU A 358 -25.89 -6.98 -10.26
N LEU A 359 -25.93 -8.28 -9.94
CA LEU A 359 -26.95 -8.89 -9.11
C LEU A 359 -26.36 -9.16 -7.72
N THR A 360 -26.91 -8.56 -6.68
CA THR A 360 -26.51 -8.80 -5.29
C THR A 360 -27.70 -9.28 -4.45
N TRP A 361 -27.49 -9.52 -3.17
CA TRP A 361 -28.57 -9.82 -2.22
C TRP A 361 -28.29 -9.24 -0.83
N ILE A 362 -29.31 -9.20 0.02
CA ILE A 362 -29.17 -8.69 1.40
C ILE A 362 -28.03 -9.43 2.12
N GLY A 363 -27.03 -8.68 2.58
CA GLY A 363 -25.91 -9.19 3.37
C GLY A 363 -24.72 -9.67 2.55
N GLU A 364 -24.81 -9.71 1.20
CA GLU A 364 -23.62 -9.96 0.37
C GLU A 364 -22.56 -8.87 0.58
N GLU A 365 -23.00 -7.62 0.83
CA GLU A 365 -22.13 -6.48 1.08
C GLU A 365 -21.41 -6.53 2.42
N ARG A 366 -21.87 -7.36 3.37
CA ARG A 366 -21.31 -7.41 4.73
C ARG A 366 -19.83 -7.74 4.69
N GLY A 367 -19.02 -6.96 5.40
CA GLY A 367 -17.57 -7.12 5.46
C GLY A 367 -16.82 -6.51 4.27
N LEU A 368 -17.52 -5.88 3.30
CA LEU A 368 -16.86 -5.21 2.20
C LEU A 368 -16.07 -4.00 2.70
N LEU A 369 -14.77 -3.98 2.38
CA LEU A 369 -13.86 -2.90 2.76
C LEU A 369 -14.04 -1.70 1.84
N VAL A 370 -14.21 -0.53 2.44
CA VAL A 370 -14.42 0.73 1.72
C VAL A 370 -13.44 1.81 2.18
N GLY A 371 -13.06 2.68 1.25
CA GLY A 371 -12.37 3.94 1.54
C GLY A 371 -13.37 5.03 1.86
N LEU A 372 -13.05 5.89 2.80
CA LEU A 372 -13.91 6.99 3.25
C LEU A 372 -13.25 8.31 2.90
N LEU A 373 -14.00 9.18 2.22
CA LEU A 373 -13.59 10.54 1.92
C LEU A 373 -14.48 11.55 2.64
N GLY A 374 -13.90 12.68 3.02
CA GLY A 374 -14.65 13.85 3.49
C GLY A 374 -15.45 14.53 2.36
N PRO A 375 -16.28 15.54 2.68
CA PRO A 375 -17.01 16.30 1.68
C PRO A 375 -16.12 17.02 0.65
N ASP A 376 -14.88 17.33 1.02
CA ASP A 376 -13.83 17.92 0.18
C ASP A 376 -13.03 16.89 -0.64
N LEU A 377 -13.46 15.62 -0.60
CA LEU A 377 -12.79 14.47 -1.22
C LEU A 377 -11.42 14.12 -0.61
N SER A 378 -11.06 14.69 0.55
CA SER A 378 -9.88 14.27 1.30
C SER A 378 -10.08 12.86 1.86
N TYR A 379 -9.03 12.04 1.84
CA TYR A 379 -9.10 10.70 2.43
C TYR A 379 -9.09 10.79 3.96
N VAL A 380 -10.11 10.21 4.60
CA VAL A 380 -10.28 10.26 6.07
C VAL A 380 -10.10 8.90 6.74
N GLY A 381 -10.16 7.79 5.99
CA GLY A 381 -9.90 6.46 6.54
C GLY A 381 -10.59 5.33 5.80
N LEU A 382 -10.74 4.18 6.47
CA LEU A 382 -11.44 2.99 5.96
C LEU A 382 -12.70 2.69 6.78
N GLY A 383 -13.62 1.96 6.17
CA GLY A 383 -14.78 1.37 6.83
C GLY A 383 -15.03 -0.06 6.34
N LEU A 384 -15.82 -0.80 7.10
CA LEU A 384 -16.39 -2.07 6.68
C LEU A 384 -17.90 -1.95 6.66
N ILE A 385 -18.53 -2.32 5.54
CA ILE A 385 -19.99 -2.33 5.45
C ILE A 385 -20.52 -3.44 6.36
N ARG A 386 -21.42 -3.09 7.29
CA ARG A 386 -22.13 -4.06 8.14
C ARG A 386 -23.46 -4.46 7.54
N GLU A 387 -24.18 -3.47 7.01
CA GLU A 387 -25.49 -3.65 6.43
C GLU A 387 -25.82 -2.47 5.51
N ILE A 388 -26.52 -2.75 4.41
CA ILE A 388 -27.24 -1.74 3.63
C ILE A 388 -28.74 -2.02 3.72
N ASP A 389 -29.49 -1.05 4.27
CA ASP A 389 -30.95 -1.05 4.17
C ASP A 389 -31.32 -0.33 2.87
N TYR A 390 -31.50 -1.12 1.80
CA TYR A 390 -31.79 -0.63 0.44
C TYR A 390 -33.13 0.13 0.38
N LEU A 391 -34.10 -0.23 1.21
CA LEU A 391 -35.43 0.39 1.24
C LEU A 391 -35.44 1.69 2.04
N LYS A 392 -34.89 1.69 3.26
CA LYS A 392 -34.77 2.91 4.09
C LYS A 392 -33.63 3.83 3.65
N ARG A 393 -32.84 3.39 2.67
CA ARG A 393 -31.71 4.11 2.10
C ARG A 393 -30.70 4.53 3.17
N SER A 394 -30.23 3.56 3.95
CA SER A 394 -29.19 3.77 4.96
C SER A 394 -28.11 2.70 4.90
N ILE A 395 -26.89 3.07 5.26
CA ILE A 395 -25.74 2.16 5.35
C ILE A 395 -25.18 2.18 6.78
N GLU A 396 -24.84 1.01 7.29
CA GLU A 396 -24.13 0.85 8.56
C GLU A 396 -22.67 0.51 8.29
N LEU A 397 -21.76 1.32 8.81
CA LEU A 397 -20.32 1.16 8.64
C LEU A 397 -19.66 0.90 10.00
N LEU A 398 -18.80 -0.11 10.09
CA LEU A 398 -17.82 -0.20 11.15
C LEU A 398 -16.58 0.60 10.76
N THR A 399 -16.26 1.67 11.49
CA THR A 399 -15.10 2.52 11.19
C THR A 399 -14.56 3.23 12.44
N PRO A 400 -13.24 3.44 12.55
CA PRO A 400 -12.67 4.33 13.57
C PRO A 400 -12.78 5.82 13.19
N VAL A 401 -13.23 6.14 11.97
CA VAL A 401 -13.37 7.53 11.51
C VAL A 401 -14.54 8.20 12.24
N GLU A 402 -14.26 9.32 12.91
CA GLU A 402 -15.27 10.12 13.63
C GLU A 402 -15.71 11.36 12.83
N THR A 403 -14.94 11.78 11.83
CA THR A 403 -15.24 12.95 10.99
C THR A 403 -16.45 12.72 10.05
N THR A 404 -16.92 13.79 9.42
CA THR A 404 -17.98 13.72 8.40
C THR A 404 -17.50 12.95 7.18
N ILE A 405 -18.27 11.95 6.77
CA ILE A 405 -18.03 11.19 5.54
C ILE A 405 -18.92 11.80 4.46
N GLY A 406 -18.31 12.19 3.34
CA GLY A 406 -19.02 12.70 2.16
C GLY A 406 -19.13 11.65 1.05
N VAL A 407 -18.09 10.84 0.87
CA VAL A 407 -18.04 9.82 -0.19
C VAL A 407 -17.49 8.51 0.32
N ILE A 408 -18.11 7.39 -0.08
CA ILE A 408 -17.63 6.04 0.14
C ILE A 408 -17.05 5.50 -1.18
N GLN A 409 -15.82 5.01 -1.15
CA GLN A 409 -15.18 4.34 -2.27
C GLN A 409 -15.25 2.84 -2.07
N VAL A 410 -15.94 2.13 -2.97
CA VAL A 410 -16.07 0.67 -2.88
C VAL A 410 -14.77 -0.03 -3.27
N GLY A 411 -14.33 -0.94 -2.39
CA GLY A 411 -13.18 -1.80 -2.59
C GLY A 411 -13.54 -3.16 -3.19
N LEU A 412 -12.52 -4.01 -3.29
CA LEU A 412 -12.58 -5.34 -3.88
C LEU A 412 -12.19 -6.43 -2.88
N ILE A 413 -12.19 -6.12 -1.58
CA ILE A 413 -11.83 -7.05 -0.51
C ILE A 413 -12.94 -7.14 0.51
N LYS A 414 -13.25 -8.36 0.93
CA LYS A 414 -14.15 -8.65 2.04
C LYS A 414 -13.37 -9.21 3.22
N LEU A 415 -13.65 -8.67 4.40
CA LEU A 415 -13.15 -9.14 5.68
C LEU A 415 -14.26 -9.82 6.48
N ASP A 416 -13.92 -10.82 7.28
CA ASP A 416 -14.83 -11.36 8.30
C ASP A 416 -14.79 -10.54 9.60
N ASP A 417 -15.51 -11.01 10.62
CA ASP A 417 -15.58 -10.36 11.95
C ASP A 417 -14.24 -10.41 12.72
N ASP A 418 -13.33 -11.31 12.36
CA ASP A 418 -11.95 -11.39 12.87
C ASP A 418 -10.97 -10.52 12.06
N PHE A 419 -11.47 -9.78 11.06
CA PHE A 419 -10.71 -8.97 10.10
C PHE A 419 -9.76 -9.79 9.21
N LYS A 420 -10.10 -11.05 8.92
CA LYS A 420 -9.38 -11.91 7.98
C LYS A 420 -9.88 -11.72 6.56
N GLU A 421 -9.00 -11.84 5.57
CA GLU A 421 -9.39 -11.75 4.15
C GLU A 421 -10.14 -13.02 3.72
N VAL A 422 -11.44 -12.88 3.45
CA VAL A 422 -12.33 -13.99 3.05
C VAL A 422 -12.73 -13.97 1.57
N ALA A 423 -12.76 -12.80 0.93
CA ALA A 423 -13.02 -12.71 -0.52
C ALA A 423 -12.22 -11.59 -1.19
N LYS A 424 -11.93 -11.80 -2.47
CA LYS A 424 -11.35 -10.81 -3.39
C LYS A 424 -12.16 -10.82 -4.67
N TYR A 425 -12.59 -9.65 -5.11
CA TYR A 425 -13.43 -9.49 -6.30
C TYR A 425 -12.61 -8.97 -7.47
N ASP A 426 -12.95 -9.42 -8.67
CA ASP A 426 -12.33 -8.91 -9.89
C ASP A 426 -12.99 -7.62 -10.40
N ARG A 427 -14.28 -7.43 -10.07
CA ARG A 427 -15.07 -6.23 -10.33
C ARG A 427 -15.76 -5.73 -9.06
N THR A 428 -16.35 -4.53 -9.09
CA THR A 428 -17.09 -4.04 -7.92
C THR A 428 -18.24 -4.99 -7.56
N PRO A 429 -18.37 -5.40 -6.29
CA PRO A 429 -19.46 -6.28 -5.86
C PRO A 429 -20.71 -5.51 -5.41
N LEU A 430 -20.69 -4.18 -5.50
CA LEU A 430 -21.77 -3.27 -5.12
C LEU A 430 -22.03 -2.27 -6.25
#